data_AF-A0A399SGU8-F1
#
_entry.id   AF-A0A399SGU8-F1
#
_cell.length_a   1.000
_cell.length_b   1.000
_cell.length_c   1.000
_cell.angle_alpha   90.00
_cell.angle_beta   90.00
_cell.angle_gamma   90.00
#
_symmetry.space_group_name_H-M   'P 1'
#
loop_
_entity.id
_entity.type
_entity.pdbx_description
1 polymer ?
#
loop_
_entity_poly.entity_id
_entity_poly.type
_entity_poly.pdbx_seq_one_letter_code
_entity_poly.pdbx_strand_id
1 'polypeptide(L)'
;MKTLFTLILLLTCGHFIQAQTIDATAAVRYFELTDSLRQGKPFSDDLWKSFLSLEGNAQYIQNQAYNEKYLNRFRKDLEVVYMPQHDSILLERLKDPRQHYNTYLIHFYKANEPQLREYLQNILADKDAYLASLYAETYTMLPKRMHRTKPEATLYFNALGNDALANKGNVVLTLWATYMYDKVKYGILGGHELHHLVWQMKKYDVKEKDKSLLLMLGLLLNEGAPDLIDKHYTMAESMPEDMKFGSYMLQLGEAQMPKVDEAIRYIASGTKTYTSQEIKQQVIGMSGHIPGFYMADVIERNGLKKKLITNIDNPFEFVYLYNKAAKKDKAKPFLFSNEAITYLKKVESSASVKN
;
A
#
# COMPACT_ATOMS: atom_id res chain seq x y z
N MET A 1 -23.31 -52.26 -8.79
CA MET A 1 -23.84 -50.98 -9.33
C MET A 1 -23.81 -49.82 -8.33
N LYS A 2 -24.08 -50.02 -7.02
CA LYS A 2 -24.01 -48.92 -6.03
C LYS A 2 -22.59 -48.37 -5.79
N THR A 3 -21.55 -49.19 -5.94
CA THR A 3 -20.14 -48.79 -5.76
C THR A 3 -19.54 -48.01 -6.93
N LEU A 4 -20.09 -48.15 -8.15
CA LEU A 4 -19.60 -47.42 -9.33
C LEU A 4 -20.14 -45.97 -9.37
N PHE A 5 -21.32 -45.73 -8.78
CA PHE A 5 -21.91 -44.39 -8.69
C PHE A 5 -21.22 -43.50 -7.65
N THR A 6 -20.67 -44.08 -6.57
CA THR A 6 -19.93 -43.32 -5.55
C THR A 6 -18.57 -42.84 -6.06
N LEU A 7 -17.92 -43.58 -6.97
CA LEU A 7 -16.62 -43.20 -7.55
C LEU A 7 -16.76 -42.06 -8.57
N ILE A 8 -17.87 -42.01 -9.32
CA ILE A 8 -18.14 -40.97 -10.32
C ILE A 8 -18.54 -39.63 -9.65
N LEU A 9 -19.23 -39.67 -8.50
CA LEU A 9 -19.55 -38.45 -7.74
C LEU A 9 -18.33 -37.81 -7.04
N LEU A 10 -17.28 -38.59 -6.76
CA LEU A 10 -16.02 -38.10 -6.21
C LEU A 10 -15.11 -37.44 -7.27
N LEU A 11 -15.32 -37.74 -8.56
CA LEU A 11 -14.52 -37.18 -9.66
C LEU A 11 -15.03 -35.81 -10.15
N THR A 12 -16.25 -35.39 -9.80
CA THR A 12 -16.82 -34.11 -10.24
C THR A 12 -16.76 -32.99 -9.19
N CYS A 13 -16.22 -33.26 -8.00
CA CYS A 13 -15.97 -32.25 -6.96
C CYS A 13 -14.50 -31.83 -6.90
N GLY A 14 -13.74 -32.00 -7.98
CA GLY A 14 -12.49 -31.28 -8.18
C GLY A 14 -12.78 -29.79 -8.33
N HIS A 15 -12.98 -29.10 -7.21
CA HIS A 15 -12.82 -27.65 -7.21
C HIS A 15 -11.39 -27.43 -7.66
N PHE A 16 -11.20 -26.93 -8.89
CA PHE A 16 -9.92 -26.39 -9.28
C PHE A 16 -9.61 -25.29 -8.27
N ILE A 17 -8.72 -25.60 -7.31
CA ILE A 17 -8.12 -24.60 -6.45
C ILE A 17 -7.29 -23.76 -7.41
N GLN A 18 -7.87 -22.69 -7.93
CA GLN A 18 -7.15 -21.75 -8.76
C GLN A 18 -6.14 -21.07 -7.84
N ALA A 19 -4.85 -21.33 -8.07
CA ALA A 19 -3.79 -20.59 -7.42
C ALA A 19 -3.91 -19.11 -7.80
N GLN A 20 -3.57 -18.23 -6.87
CA GLN A 20 -3.58 -16.79 -7.11
C GLN A 20 -2.64 -16.46 -8.28
N THR A 21 -3.06 -15.57 -9.18
CA THR A 21 -2.30 -15.28 -10.40
C THR A 21 -1.22 -14.23 -10.14
N ILE A 22 0.00 -14.46 -10.63
CA ILE A 22 1.02 -13.42 -10.80
C ILE A 22 1.13 -13.06 -12.28
N ASP A 23 0.92 -11.78 -12.61
CA ASP A 23 1.06 -11.21 -13.94
C ASP A 23 2.23 -10.20 -13.98
N ALA A 24 3.28 -10.56 -14.71
CA ALA A 24 4.47 -9.75 -14.89
C ALA A 24 4.56 -9.07 -16.28
N THR A 25 3.49 -9.14 -17.08
CA THR A 25 3.49 -8.70 -18.48
C THR A 25 3.90 -7.24 -18.64
N ALA A 26 3.44 -6.35 -17.75
CA ALA A 26 3.80 -4.93 -17.79
C ALA A 26 5.29 -4.69 -17.49
N ALA A 27 5.84 -5.35 -16.48
CA ALA A 27 7.27 -5.28 -16.18
C ALA A 27 8.13 -5.84 -17.32
N VAL A 28 7.74 -6.97 -17.93
CA VAL A 28 8.45 -7.54 -19.09
C VAL A 28 8.37 -6.62 -20.31
N ARG A 29 7.19 -6.05 -20.60
CA ARG A 29 7.03 -5.11 -21.72
C ARG A 29 7.85 -3.83 -21.50
N TYR A 30 8.02 -3.36 -20.27
CA TYR A 30 8.92 -2.24 -19.98
C TYR A 30 10.34 -2.53 -20.45
N PHE A 31 10.87 -3.71 -20.14
CA PHE A 31 12.20 -4.13 -20.56
C PHE A 31 12.37 -4.22 -22.09
N GLU A 32 11.35 -4.71 -22.80
CA GLU A 32 11.36 -4.72 -24.27
C GLU A 32 11.41 -3.30 -24.85
N LEU A 33 10.71 -2.34 -24.24
CA LEU A 33 10.76 -0.94 -24.64
C LEU A 33 12.14 -0.34 -24.41
N THR A 34 12.76 -0.60 -23.26
CA THR A 34 14.07 -0.04 -22.92
C THR A 34 15.19 -0.64 -23.78
N ASP A 35 15.09 -1.91 -24.17
CA ASP A 35 15.99 -2.56 -25.13
C ASP A 35 15.93 -1.91 -26.52
N SER A 36 14.75 -1.46 -26.97
CA SER A 36 14.61 -0.67 -28.21
C SER A 36 15.27 0.71 -28.08
N LEU A 37 15.04 1.41 -26.96
CA LEU A 37 15.61 2.74 -26.73
C LEU A 37 17.15 2.72 -26.71
N ARG A 38 17.76 1.67 -26.15
CA ARG A 38 19.23 1.47 -26.17
C ARG A 38 19.81 1.41 -27.58
N GLN A 39 19.03 0.96 -28.55
CA GLN A 39 19.41 0.93 -29.97
C GLN A 39 19.23 2.30 -30.66
N GLY A 40 18.90 3.36 -29.90
CA GLY A 40 18.62 4.69 -30.44
C GLY A 40 17.26 4.79 -31.14
N LYS A 41 16.37 3.80 -30.98
CA LYS A 41 15.07 3.75 -31.65
C LYS A 41 13.94 4.16 -30.70
N PRO A 42 13.31 5.33 -30.88
CA PRO A 42 12.11 5.69 -30.11
C PRO A 42 10.97 4.72 -30.47
N PHE A 43 10.08 4.45 -29.52
CA PHE A 43 8.89 3.65 -29.79
C PHE A 43 7.72 4.51 -30.31
N SER A 44 6.82 3.89 -31.08
CA SER A 44 5.64 4.55 -31.64
C SER A 44 4.60 4.91 -30.56
N ASP A 45 3.69 5.81 -30.91
CA ASP A 45 2.58 6.19 -30.04
C ASP A 45 1.65 5.00 -29.76
N ASP A 46 1.43 4.13 -30.73
CA ASP A 46 0.61 2.92 -30.56
C ASP A 46 1.28 1.93 -29.60
N LEU A 47 2.60 1.75 -29.71
CA LEU A 47 3.33 0.89 -28.79
C LEU A 47 3.27 1.46 -27.36
N TRP A 48 3.43 2.77 -27.20
CA TRP A 48 3.29 3.44 -25.91
C TRP A 48 1.88 3.26 -25.31
N LYS A 49 0.83 3.52 -26.09
CA LYS A 49 -0.56 3.33 -25.65
C LYS A 49 -0.85 1.88 -25.25
N SER A 50 -0.37 0.92 -26.03
CA SER A 50 -0.55 -0.51 -25.73
C SER A 50 0.14 -0.93 -24.44
N PHE A 51 1.30 -0.35 -24.12
CA PHE A 51 2.00 -0.57 -22.86
C PHE A 51 1.20 0.02 -21.68
N LEU A 52 0.74 1.26 -21.81
CA LEU A 52 -0.06 1.91 -20.75
C LEU A 52 -1.39 1.21 -20.50
N SER A 53 -1.98 0.56 -21.51
CA SER A 53 -3.26 -0.15 -21.38
C SER A 53 -3.15 -1.55 -20.76
N LEU A 54 -1.94 -2.06 -20.48
CA LEU A 54 -1.79 -3.31 -19.74
C LEU A 54 -2.43 -3.17 -18.36
N GLU A 55 -3.20 -4.16 -17.91
CA GLU A 55 -4.09 -4.02 -16.74
C GLU A 55 -3.36 -3.51 -15.49
N GLY A 56 -2.18 -4.08 -15.18
CA GLY A 56 -1.35 -3.62 -14.06
C GLY A 56 -0.87 -2.16 -14.18
N ASN A 57 -0.58 -1.69 -15.40
CA ASN A 57 -0.27 -0.27 -15.66
C ASN A 57 -1.52 0.60 -15.53
N ALA A 58 -2.62 0.19 -16.16
CA ALA A 58 -3.87 0.95 -16.17
C ALA A 58 -4.41 1.16 -14.75
N GLN A 59 -4.37 0.13 -13.89
CA GLN A 59 -4.76 0.26 -12.49
C GLN A 59 -3.85 1.23 -11.71
N TYR A 60 -2.53 1.17 -11.95
CA TYR A 60 -1.57 2.06 -11.31
C TYR A 60 -1.75 3.51 -11.72
N ILE A 61 -1.84 3.76 -13.03
CA ILE A 61 -2.08 5.08 -13.63
C ILE A 61 -3.37 5.69 -13.10
N GLN A 62 -4.45 4.89 -13.05
CA GLN A 62 -5.74 5.35 -12.54
C GLN A 62 -5.66 5.75 -11.06
N ASN A 63 -5.03 4.92 -10.23
CA ASN A 63 -4.92 5.17 -8.79
C ASN A 63 -4.07 6.41 -8.49
N GLN A 64 -2.94 6.56 -9.19
CA GLN A 64 -2.02 7.69 -9.05
C GLN A 64 -2.53 8.98 -9.73
N ALA A 65 -3.69 8.93 -10.39
CA ALA A 65 -4.28 10.03 -11.15
C ALA A 65 -3.31 10.64 -12.18
N TYR A 66 -2.48 9.80 -12.81
CA TYR A 66 -1.54 10.23 -13.84
C TYR A 66 -2.29 10.66 -15.11
N ASN A 67 -2.17 11.94 -15.45
CA ASN A 67 -2.74 12.50 -16.67
C ASN A 67 -1.81 12.30 -17.88
N GLU A 68 -2.34 12.54 -19.07
CA GLU A 68 -1.60 12.40 -20.33
C GLU A 68 -0.31 13.24 -20.36
N LYS A 69 -0.34 14.46 -19.80
CA LYS A 69 0.86 15.32 -19.70
C LYS A 69 1.96 14.68 -18.86
N TYR A 70 1.61 14.02 -17.75
CA TYR A 70 2.56 13.28 -16.93
C TYR A 70 3.13 12.08 -17.70
N LEU A 71 2.27 11.26 -18.31
CA LEU A 71 2.66 10.05 -19.03
C LEU A 71 3.56 10.37 -20.24
N ASN A 72 3.24 11.42 -20.99
CA ASN A 72 4.09 11.88 -22.10
C ASN A 72 5.46 12.37 -21.63
N ARG A 73 5.52 13.03 -20.46
CA ARG A 73 6.79 13.42 -19.85
C ARG A 73 7.60 12.20 -19.43
N PHE A 74 6.97 11.23 -18.75
CA PHE A 74 7.61 9.98 -18.36
C PHE A 74 8.20 9.24 -19.58
N ARG A 75 7.48 9.17 -20.70
CA ARG A 75 8.00 8.66 -21.97
C ARG A 75 9.25 9.40 -22.44
N LYS A 76 9.26 10.74 -22.38
CA LYS A 76 10.45 11.53 -22.74
C LYS A 76 11.61 11.32 -21.76
N ASP A 77 11.32 11.09 -20.49
CA ASP A 77 12.34 10.77 -19.50
C ASP A 77 12.95 9.37 -19.75
N LEU A 78 12.17 8.39 -20.23
CA LEU A 78 12.70 7.10 -20.72
C LEU A 78 13.67 7.30 -21.89
N GLU A 79 13.29 8.11 -22.89
CA GLU A 79 14.16 8.44 -24.02
C GLU A 79 15.47 9.09 -23.55
N VAL A 80 15.41 10.03 -22.60
CA VAL A 80 16.61 10.69 -22.06
C VAL A 80 17.52 9.72 -21.31
N VAL A 81 16.95 8.77 -20.57
CA VAL A 81 17.76 7.83 -19.76
C VAL A 81 18.37 6.71 -20.61
N TYR A 82 17.64 6.15 -21.59
CA TYR A 82 18.07 4.94 -22.29
C TYR A 82 18.72 5.18 -23.65
N MET A 83 18.48 6.31 -24.31
CA MET A 83 19.05 6.58 -25.63
C MET A 83 20.44 7.25 -25.50
N PRO A 84 21.52 6.67 -26.04
CA PRO A 84 22.89 7.19 -25.86
C PRO A 84 23.09 8.64 -26.32
N GLN A 85 22.34 9.09 -27.34
CA GLN A 85 22.44 10.48 -27.81
C GLN A 85 22.01 11.54 -26.78
N HIS A 86 21.38 11.14 -25.68
CA HIS A 86 20.91 12.05 -24.64
C HIS A 86 21.82 12.09 -23.40
N ASP A 87 23.00 11.46 -23.42
CA ASP A 87 23.88 11.33 -22.25
C ASP A 87 24.22 12.68 -21.58
N SER A 88 24.51 13.73 -22.37
CA SER A 88 24.77 15.08 -21.80
C SER A 88 23.56 15.65 -21.06
N ILE A 89 22.34 15.42 -21.58
CA ILE A 89 21.10 15.87 -20.95
C ILE A 89 20.82 15.05 -19.68
N LEU A 90 21.07 13.74 -19.73
CA LEU A 90 20.94 12.85 -18.58
C LEU A 90 21.84 13.32 -17.43
N LEU A 91 23.14 13.54 -17.70
CA LEU A 91 24.09 14.00 -16.69
C LEU A 91 23.70 15.34 -16.07
N GLU A 92 23.15 16.26 -16.85
CA GLU A 92 22.66 17.54 -16.34
C GLU A 92 21.44 17.35 -15.42
N ARG A 93 20.44 16.56 -15.85
CA ARG A 93 19.23 16.32 -15.06
C ARG A 93 19.50 15.60 -13.74
N LEU A 94 20.50 14.71 -13.71
CA LEU A 94 20.88 13.98 -12.50
C LEU A 94 21.52 14.87 -11.42
N LYS A 95 21.92 16.11 -11.75
CA LYS A 95 22.39 17.09 -10.75
C LYS A 95 21.27 17.64 -9.87
N ASP A 96 20.02 17.61 -10.34
CA ASP A 96 18.84 18.00 -9.56
C ASP A 96 17.73 16.93 -9.63
N PRO A 97 17.87 15.85 -8.82
CA PRO A 97 16.87 14.79 -8.75
C PRO A 97 15.47 15.25 -8.33
N ARG A 98 15.34 16.36 -7.59
CA ARG A 98 14.03 16.85 -7.13
C ARG A 98 13.25 17.45 -8.30
N GLN A 99 13.92 18.24 -9.13
CA GLN A 99 13.32 18.83 -10.33
C GLN A 99 13.11 17.79 -11.44
N HIS A 100 13.97 16.77 -11.50
CA HIS A 100 13.97 15.74 -12.55
C HIS A 100 13.69 14.32 -12.02
N TYR A 101 12.73 14.20 -11.10
CA TYR A 101 12.47 12.96 -10.37
C TYR A 101 12.27 11.72 -11.25
N ASN A 102 11.48 11.80 -12.32
CA ASN A 102 11.30 10.67 -13.24
C ASN A 102 12.62 10.25 -13.90
N THR A 103 13.46 11.21 -14.33
CA THR A 103 14.78 10.91 -14.91
C THR A 103 15.65 10.20 -13.88
N TYR A 104 15.65 10.68 -12.62
CA TYR A 104 16.33 10.03 -11.50
C TYR A 104 15.82 8.60 -11.29
N LEU A 105 14.52 8.40 -11.09
CA LEU A 105 13.92 7.08 -10.84
C LEU A 105 14.23 6.09 -11.97
N ILE A 106 14.00 6.49 -13.21
CA ILE A 106 14.24 5.66 -14.39
C ILE A 106 15.74 5.32 -14.51
N HIS A 107 16.64 6.24 -14.14
CA HIS A 107 18.07 5.97 -14.10
C HIS A 107 18.43 4.86 -13.09
N PHE A 108 17.79 4.83 -11.92
CA PHE A 108 17.96 3.74 -10.95
C PHE A 108 17.43 2.40 -11.48
N TYR A 109 16.29 2.41 -12.16
CA TYR A 109 15.78 1.23 -12.89
C TYR A 109 16.82 0.73 -13.91
N LYS A 110 17.36 1.62 -14.76
CA LYS A 110 18.37 1.28 -15.76
C LYS A 110 19.63 0.69 -15.12
N ALA A 111 20.10 1.28 -14.04
CA ALA A 111 21.33 0.86 -13.34
C ALA A 111 21.20 -0.52 -12.67
N ASN A 112 19.97 -0.93 -12.30
CA ASN A 112 19.70 -2.19 -11.60
C ASN A 112 18.95 -3.20 -12.49
N GLU A 113 18.82 -2.94 -13.80
CA GLU A 113 17.97 -3.74 -14.68
C GLU A 113 18.33 -5.25 -14.70
N PRO A 114 19.62 -5.66 -14.74
CA PRO A 114 19.97 -7.07 -14.66
C PRO A 114 19.43 -7.76 -13.40
N GLN A 115 19.57 -7.10 -12.25
CA GLN A 115 19.09 -7.60 -10.96
C GLN A 115 17.57 -7.64 -10.90
N LEU A 116 16.89 -6.62 -11.45
CA LEU A 116 15.43 -6.57 -11.50
C LEU A 116 14.86 -7.68 -12.41
N ARG A 117 15.53 -7.98 -13.53
CA ARG A 117 15.16 -9.09 -14.43
C ARG A 117 15.35 -10.44 -13.73
N GLU A 118 16.50 -10.66 -13.09
CA GLU A 118 16.78 -11.89 -12.33
C GLU A 118 15.78 -12.07 -11.19
N TYR A 119 15.52 -11.02 -10.41
CA TYR A 119 14.55 -11.03 -9.32
C TYR A 119 13.13 -11.40 -9.81
N LEU A 120 12.68 -10.79 -10.90
CA LEU A 120 11.38 -11.12 -11.49
C LEU A 120 11.33 -12.55 -12.02
N GLN A 121 12.40 -13.03 -12.66
CA GLN A 121 12.52 -14.42 -13.11
C GLN A 121 12.44 -15.41 -11.94
N ASN A 122 13.10 -15.11 -10.82
CA ASN A 122 13.06 -15.94 -9.62
C ASN A 122 11.65 -16.03 -9.03
N ILE A 123 10.91 -14.91 -8.96
CA ILE A 123 9.49 -14.92 -8.55
C ILE A 123 8.65 -15.77 -9.50
N LEU A 124 8.86 -15.65 -10.81
CA LEU A 124 8.08 -16.38 -11.80
C LEU A 124 8.40 -17.88 -11.83
N ALA A 125 9.61 -18.27 -11.43
CA ALA A 125 10.05 -19.66 -11.32
C ALA A 125 9.40 -20.38 -10.12
N ASP A 126 9.13 -19.67 -9.02
CA ASP A 126 8.46 -20.21 -7.83
C ASP A 126 7.41 -19.23 -7.29
N LYS A 127 6.30 -19.12 -8.04
CA LYS A 127 5.20 -18.21 -7.71
C LYS A 127 4.54 -18.55 -6.37
N ASP A 128 4.45 -19.84 -6.05
CA ASP A 128 3.79 -20.32 -4.85
C ASP A 128 4.58 -19.95 -3.59
N ALA A 129 5.92 -20.09 -3.62
CA ALA A 129 6.76 -19.64 -2.53
C ALA A 129 6.68 -18.12 -2.33
N TYR A 130 6.63 -17.35 -3.42
CA TYR A 130 6.49 -15.91 -3.31
C TYR A 130 5.13 -15.49 -2.73
N LEU A 131 4.03 -16.07 -3.23
CA LEU A 131 2.70 -15.80 -2.67
C LEU A 131 2.62 -16.21 -1.19
N ALA A 132 3.22 -17.34 -0.82
CA ALA A 132 3.28 -17.79 0.56
C ALA A 132 4.01 -16.80 1.47
N SER A 133 5.08 -16.16 0.99
CA SER A 133 5.78 -15.11 1.76
C SER A 133 4.89 -13.88 1.95
N LEU A 134 4.15 -13.45 0.92
CA LEU A 134 3.21 -12.32 1.05
C LEU A 134 2.16 -12.60 2.12
N TYR A 135 1.51 -13.77 2.07
CA TYR A 135 0.52 -14.15 3.08
C TYR A 135 1.12 -14.27 4.48
N ALA A 136 2.34 -14.80 4.61
CA ALA A 136 3.03 -14.88 5.90
C ALA A 136 3.22 -13.48 6.51
N GLU A 137 3.62 -12.50 5.69
CA GLU A 137 3.77 -11.11 6.12
C GLU A 137 2.43 -10.45 6.45
N THR A 138 1.42 -10.62 5.59
CA THR A 138 0.04 -10.15 5.83
C THR A 138 -0.52 -10.67 7.16
N TYR A 139 -0.30 -11.95 7.47
CA TYR A 139 -0.82 -12.60 8.66
C TYR A 139 -0.15 -12.14 9.96
N THR A 140 0.99 -11.45 9.90
CA THR A 140 1.60 -10.84 11.09
C THR A 140 0.74 -9.72 11.70
N MET A 141 -0.14 -9.12 10.90
CA MET A 141 -1.06 -8.05 11.32
C MET A 141 -2.54 -8.46 11.23
N LEU A 142 -2.83 -9.76 11.18
CA LEU A 142 -4.19 -10.29 11.21
C LEU A 142 -4.37 -11.37 12.28
N PRO A 143 -5.54 -11.40 12.96
CA PRO A 143 -5.86 -12.48 13.87
C PRO A 143 -6.13 -13.76 13.07
N LYS A 144 -5.86 -14.93 13.67
CA LYS A 144 -6.08 -16.25 13.01
C LYS A 144 -7.45 -16.40 12.36
N ARG A 145 -8.50 -15.82 12.95
CA ARG A 145 -9.88 -15.83 12.42
C ARG A 145 -10.03 -15.12 11.07
N MET A 146 -9.06 -14.31 10.66
CA MET A 146 -9.03 -13.57 9.39
C MET A 146 -7.95 -14.08 8.44
N HIS A 147 -7.24 -15.16 8.78
CA HIS A 147 -6.28 -15.79 7.88
C HIS A 147 -7.05 -16.47 6.75
N ARG A 148 -7.09 -15.83 5.58
CA ARG A 148 -7.76 -16.31 4.38
C ARG A 148 -6.96 -15.90 3.15
N THR A 149 -7.00 -16.75 2.13
CA THR A 149 -6.43 -16.41 0.83
C THR A 149 -7.44 -15.67 -0.05
N LYS A 150 -6.93 -15.05 -1.10
CA LYS A 150 -7.66 -14.33 -2.15
C LYS A 150 -7.27 -14.86 -3.53
N PRO A 151 -7.67 -16.11 -3.85
CA PRO A 151 -7.28 -16.77 -5.10
C PRO A 151 -7.79 -16.04 -6.35
N GLU A 152 -8.85 -15.25 -6.23
CA GLU A 152 -9.41 -14.44 -7.32
C GLU A 152 -8.58 -13.20 -7.66
N ALA A 153 -7.70 -12.77 -6.75
CA ALA A 153 -6.89 -11.57 -6.94
C ALA A 153 -5.71 -11.86 -7.87
N THR A 154 -5.35 -10.89 -8.70
CA THR A 154 -4.10 -10.93 -9.48
C THR A 154 -3.07 -10.01 -8.83
N LEU A 155 -1.84 -10.50 -8.75
CA LEU A 155 -0.66 -9.73 -8.37
C LEU A 155 0.05 -9.25 -9.63
N TYR A 156 -0.05 -7.96 -9.93
CA TYR A 156 0.57 -7.35 -11.10
C TYR A 156 1.93 -6.75 -10.77
N PHE A 157 2.93 -6.98 -11.63
CA PHE A 157 4.20 -6.26 -11.59
C PHE A 157 4.28 -5.24 -12.73
N ASN A 158 4.63 -4.00 -12.40
CA ASN A 158 4.89 -2.93 -13.38
C ASN A 158 6.24 -2.22 -13.13
N ALA A 159 6.57 -1.24 -13.98
CA ALA A 159 7.79 -0.43 -13.85
C ALA A 159 7.51 1.07 -14.09
N LEU A 160 6.42 1.58 -13.50
CA LEU A 160 5.97 2.98 -13.66
C LEU A 160 6.23 3.86 -12.42
N GLY A 161 6.89 3.34 -11.39
CA GLY A 161 7.05 4.03 -10.12
C GLY A 161 7.91 3.27 -9.11
N ASN A 162 7.81 3.67 -7.85
CA ASN A 162 8.47 3.07 -6.69
C ASN A 162 7.48 2.85 -5.52
N ASP A 163 6.21 2.60 -5.84
CA ASP A 163 5.13 2.39 -4.88
C ASP A 163 4.38 1.07 -5.14
N ALA A 164 3.38 0.77 -4.32
CA ALA A 164 2.45 -0.33 -4.47
C ALA A 164 1.02 0.11 -4.16
N LEU A 165 0.03 -0.70 -4.56
CA LEU A 165 -1.36 -0.45 -4.21
C LEU A 165 -2.24 -1.70 -4.31
N ALA A 166 -3.26 -1.73 -3.48
CA ALA A 166 -4.46 -2.54 -3.64
C ALA A 166 -5.55 -1.78 -4.41
N ASN A 167 -6.04 -2.34 -5.52
CA ASN A 167 -7.13 -1.73 -6.30
C ASN A 167 -7.98 -2.77 -7.03
N LYS A 168 -9.30 -2.53 -7.10
CA LYS A 168 -10.27 -3.43 -7.78
C LYS A 168 -10.12 -4.92 -7.42
N GLY A 169 -9.75 -5.23 -6.17
CA GLY A 169 -9.53 -6.60 -5.72
C GLY A 169 -8.21 -7.24 -6.17
N ASN A 170 -7.28 -6.45 -6.71
CA ASN A 170 -5.95 -6.87 -7.13
C ASN A 170 -4.87 -6.11 -6.35
N VAL A 171 -3.64 -6.58 -6.46
CA VAL A 171 -2.45 -5.89 -5.97
C VAL A 171 -1.59 -5.51 -7.17
N VAL A 172 -1.11 -4.27 -7.18
CA VAL A 172 -0.16 -3.79 -8.17
C VAL A 172 1.12 -3.37 -7.45
N LEU A 173 2.22 -4.00 -7.84
CA LEU A 173 3.54 -3.76 -7.29
C LEU A 173 4.46 -3.15 -8.35
N THR A 174 5.11 -2.04 -8.04
CA THR A 174 6.22 -1.56 -8.89
C THR A 174 7.47 -2.40 -8.63
N LEU A 175 8.16 -2.80 -9.70
CA LEU A 175 9.26 -3.75 -9.62
C LEU A 175 10.42 -3.22 -8.78
N TRP A 176 10.76 -1.93 -8.91
CA TRP A 176 11.81 -1.31 -8.09
C TRP A 176 11.46 -1.30 -6.61
N ALA A 177 10.22 -0.90 -6.26
CA ALA A 177 9.80 -0.90 -4.86
C ALA A 177 9.90 -2.30 -4.26
N THR A 178 9.30 -3.27 -4.94
CA THR A 178 9.24 -4.63 -4.45
C THR A 178 10.62 -5.23 -4.27
N TYR A 179 11.51 -5.06 -5.25
CA TYR A 179 12.89 -5.51 -5.15
C TYR A 179 13.62 -4.91 -3.93
N MET A 180 13.47 -3.60 -3.70
CA MET A 180 14.14 -2.94 -2.58
C MET A 180 13.57 -3.35 -1.22
N TYR A 181 12.26 -3.50 -1.11
CA TYR A 181 11.61 -3.99 0.12
C TYR A 181 11.97 -5.45 0.40
N ASP A 182 11.96 -6.30 -0.62
CA ASP A 182 12.28 -7.73 -0.48
C ASP A 182 13.73 -7.99 -0.10
N LYS A 183 14.66 -7.09 -0.47
CA LYS A 183 16.04 -7.14 0.01
C LYS A 183 16.15 -6.91 1.52
N VAL A 184 15.25 -6.14 2.11
CA VAL A 184 15.21 -5.94 3.56
C VAL A 184 14.48 -7.09 4.23
N LYS A 185 13.31 -7.46 3.71
CA LYS A 185 12.56 -8.63 4.15
C LYS A 185 11.62 -9.10 3.05
N TYR A 186 11.79 -10.35 2.61
CA TYR A 186 11.09 -10.91 1.47
C TYR A 186 9.57 -10.94 1.66
N GLY A 187 8.83 -10.33 0.74
CA GLY A 187 7.37 -10.33 0.69
C GLY A 187 6.67 -9.23 1.49
N ILE A 188 7.40 -8.30 2.12
CA ILE A 188 6.77 -7.31 3.01
C ILE A 188 5.85 -6.32 2.31
N LEU A 189 6.24 -5.81 1.13
CA LEU A 189 5.44 -4.80 0.42
C LEU A 189 4.17 -5.42 -0.14
N GLY A 190 4.29 -6.58 -0.77
CA GLY A 190 3.13 -7.36 -1.20
C GLY A 190 2.26 -7.81 -0.03
N GLY A 191 2.86 -8.15 1.12
CA GLY A 191 2.15 -8.48 2.34
C GLY A 191 1.32 -7.32 2.91
N HIS A 192 1.85 -6.08 2.83
CA HIS A 192 1.12 -4.86 3.14
C HIS A 192 -0.10 -4.72 2.21
N GLU A 193 0.09 -4.73 0.89
CA GLU A 193 -1.03 -4.52 -0.04
C GLU A 193 -2.07 -5.65 0.03
N LEU A 194 -1.62 -6.89 0.20
CA LEU A 194 -2.50 -8.03 0.34
C LEU A 194 -3.34 -7.96 1.61
N HIS A 195 -2.86 -7.30 2.67
CA HIS A 195 -3.64 -7.02 3.89
C HIS A 195 -4.94 -6.31 3.54
N HIS A 196 -4.90 -5.28 2.70
CA HIS A 196 -6.09 -4.52 2.28
C HIS A 196 -7.14 -5.38 1.58
N LEU A 197 -6.75 -6.48 0.93
CA LEU A 197 -7.66 -7.40 0.23
C LEU A 197 -8.29 -8.43 1.18
N VAL A 198 -7.50 -8.93 2.14
CA VAL A 198 -7.95 -9.99 3.06
C VAL A 198 -8.58 -9.44 4.33
N TRP A 199 -8.26 -8.22 4.73
CA TRP A 199 -8.82 -7.57 5.91
C TRP A 199 -10.25 -7.09 5.66
N GLN A 200 -11.06 -7.05 6.72
CA GLN A 200 -12.42 -6.53 6.69
C GLN A 200 -12.72 -5.78 7.97
N MET A 201 -13.00 -4.49 7.85
CA MET A 201 -13.49 -3.65 8.95
C MET A 201 -14.93 -4.02 9.31
N LYS A 202 -15.26 -3.99 10.60
CA LYS A 202 -16.65 -4.00 11.06
C LYS A 202 -17.39 -2.79 10.49
N LYS A 203 -18.60 -3.02 10.01
CA LYS A 203 -19.48 -1.96 9.51
C LYS A 203 -20.34 -1.45 10.67
N TYR A 204 -20.34 -0.14 10.85
CA TYR A 204 -21.17 0.53 11.85
C TYR A 204 -22.20 1.40 11.14
N ASP A 205 -23.46 1.27 11.54
CA ASP A 205 -24.48 2.26 11.21
C ASP A 205 -24.43 3.36 12.25
N VAL A 206 -24.11 4.57 11.81
CA VAL A 206 -23.98 5.75 12.66
C VAL A 206 -24.89 6.85 12.15
N LYS A 207 -25.18 7.84 13.00
CA LYS A 207 -25.95 9.02 12.60
C LYS A 207 -25.21 9.76 11.48
N GLU A 208 -25.94 10.52 10.67
CA GLU A 208 -25.39 11.25 9.52
C GLU A 208 -24.17 12.09 9.90
N LYS A 209 -24.28 12.83 11.02
CA LYS A 209 -23.20 13.69 11.54
C LYS A 209 -21.91 12.94 11.91
N ASP A 210 -22.00 11.62 12.14
CA ASP A 210 -20.91 10.76 12.60
C ASP A 210 -20.27 9.97 11.47
N LYS A 211 -20.79 10.06 10.23
CA LYS A 211 -20.23 9.33 9.08
C LYS A 211 -18.79 9.77 8.76
N SER A 212 -18.50 11.07 8.83
CA SER A 212 -17.14 11.58 8.58
C SER A 212 -16.16 11.11 9.66
N LEU A 213 -16.63 10.95 10.90
CA LEU A 213 -15.83 10.36 11.98
C LEU A 213 -15.50 8.90 11.64
N LEU A 214 -16.51 8.08 11.34
CA LEU A 214 -16.29 6.66 11.02
C LEU A 214 -15.36 6.48 9.81
N LEU A 215 -15.52 7.32 8.77
CA LEU A 215 -14.62 7.34 7.61
C LEU A 215 -13.17 7.64 8.03
N MET A 216 -12.95 8.67 8.84
CA MET A 216 -11.62 9.05 9.30
C MET A 216 -10.97 7.92 10.12
N LEU A 217 -11.69 7.35 11.09
CA LEU A 217 -11.15 6.25 11.90
C LEU A 217 -10.86 5.00 11.06
N GLY A 218 -11.72 4.72 10.08
CA GLY A 218 -11.51 3.64 9.12
C GLY A 218 -10.24 3.84 8.31
N LEU A 219 -10.00 5.03 7.77
CA LEU A 219 -8.78 5.35 7.01
C LEU A 219 -7.50 5.25 7.87
N LEU A 220 -7.55 5.75 9.11
CA LEU A 220 -6.43 5.65 10.05
C LEU A 220 -6.04 4.19 10.32
N LEU A 221 -7.03 3.32 10.55
CA LEU A 221 -6.80 1.90 10.79
C LEU A 221 -6.42 1.15 9.51
N ASN A 222 -7.06 1.49 8.38
CA ASN A 222 -6.82 0.85 7.08
C ASN A 222 -5.35 0.90 6.71
N GLU A 223 -4.69 2.07 6.83
CA GLU A 223 -3.27 2.20 6.53
C GLU A 223 -2.36 1.92 7.72
N GLY A 224 -2.71 2.44 8.90
CA GLY A 224 -1.81 2.44 10.04
C GLY A 224 -1.45 1.05 10.56
N ALA A 225 -2.41 0.12 10.56
CA ALA A 225 -2.14 -1.25 10.97
C ALA A 225 -1.21 -2.00 10.01
N PRO A 226 -1.49 -2.09 8.69
CA PRO A 226 -0.58 -2.75 7.76
C PRO A 226 0.76 -2.02 7.60
N ASP A 227 0.87 -0.73 7.92
CA ASP A 227 2.19 -0.06 7.95
C ASP A 227 3.18 -0.69 8.94
N LEU A 228 2.71 -1.43 9.96
CA LEU A 228 3.59 -2.24 10.82
C LEU A 228 4.22 -3.46 10.10
N ILE A 229 3.74 -3.82 8.91
CA ILE A 229 4.30 -4.91 8.10
C ILE A 229 5.60 -4.46 7.43
N ASP A 230 5.65 -3.22 6.93
CA ASP A 230 6.69 -2.79 5.98
C ASP A 230 7.38 -1.47 6.38
N LYS A 231 6.69 -0.49 6.96
CA LYS A 231 7.26 0.86 7.16
C LYS A 231 8.41 0.90 8.16
N HIS A 232 8.48 0.01 9.15
CA HIS A 232 9.70 -0.12 9.98
C HIS A 232 10.94 -0.52 9.19
N TYR A 233 10.77 -1.37 8.18
CA TYR A 233 11.86 -1.84 7.32
C TYR A 233 12.32 -0.77 6.33
N THR A 234 11.47 0.20 6.02
CA THR A 234 11.87 1.36 5.19
C THR A 234 12.90 2.26 5.87
N MET A 235 13.10 2.14 7.18
CA MET A 235 14.12 2.89 7.92
C MET A 235 15.52 2.24 7.87
N ALA A 236 15.67 1.08 7.23
CA ALA A 236 16.95 0.40 7.11
C ALA A 236 17.99 1.24 6.36
N GLU A 237 19.26 1.14 6.75
CA GLU A 237 20.36 1.86 6.08
C GLU A 237 20.50 1.48 4.59
N SER A 238 20.11 0.25 4.24
CA SER A 238 20.14 -0.25 2.86
C SER A 238 19.05 0.32 1.95
N MET A 239 18.06 1.04 2.51
CA MET A 239 16.98 1.64 1.71
C MET A 239 17.45 2.95 1.05
N PRO A 240 17.07 3.20 -0.22
CA PRO A 240 17.30 4.50 -0.87
C PRO A 240 16.61 5.61 -0.09
N GLU A 241 17.22 6.79 -0.04
CA GLU A 241 16.73 7.90 0.78
C GLU A 241 15.31 8.33 0.40
N ASP A 242 14.96 8.30 -0.88
CA ASP A 242 13.61 8.63 -1.39
C ASP A 242 12.56 7.54 -1.10
N MET A 243 12.98 6.43 -0.48
CA MET A 243 12.11 5.32 -0.05
C MET A 243 12.09 5.14 1.47
N LYS A 244 12.80 5.97 2.25
CA LYS A 244 12.80 5.92 3.72
C LYS A 244 11.57 6.58 4.33
N PHE A 245 10.40 6.07 4.00
CA PHE A 245 9.12 6.67 4.40
C PHE A 245 8.84 6.57 5.91
N GLY A 246 9.30 5.52 6.58
CA GLY A 246 8.93 5.21 7.96
C GLY A 246 9.30 6.32 8.95
N SER A 247 10.55 6.79 8.92
CA SER A 247 11.01 7.85 9.83
C SER A 247 10.29 9.18 9.58
N TYR A 248 10.09 9.52 8.30
CA TYR A 248 9.33 10.68 7.88
C TYR A 248 7.87 10.62 8.35
N MET A 249 7.20 9.48 8.18
CA MET A 249 5.81 9.28 8.60
C MET A 249 5.66 9.34 10.12
N LEU A 250 6.59 8.76 10.90
CA LEU A 250 6.54 8.84 12.36
C LEU A 250 6.67 10.30 12.85
N GLN A 251 7.62 11.06 12.30
CA GLN A 251 7.82 12.46 12.66
C GLN A 251 6.60 13.31 12.33
N LEU A 252 6.05 13.16 11.12
CA LEU A 252 4.85 13.90 10.73
C LEU A 252 3.60 13.44 11.49
N GLY A 253 3.48 12.15 11.78
CA GLY A 253 2.36 11.59 12.52
C GLY A 253 2.25 12.19 13.91
N GLU A 254 3.37 12.31 14.62
CA GLU A 254 3.45 12.99 15.91
C GLU A 254 2.88 14.42 15.84
N ALA A 255 3.32 15.20 14.85
CA ALA A 255 2.88 16.57 14.65
C ALA A 255 1.40 16.68 14.21
N GLN A 256 0.85 15.62 13.60
CA GLN A 256 -0.51 15.62 13.05
C GLN A 256 -1.57 15.21 14.10
N MET A 257 -1.20 14.48 15.16
CA MET A 257 -2.15 14.00 16.18
C MET A 257 -3.08 15.07 16.79
N PRO A 258 -2.61 16.30 17.11
CA PRO A 258 -3.51 17.35 17.60
C PRO A 258 -4.64 17.71 16.64
N LYS A 259 -4.39 17.67 15.32
CA LYS A 259 -5.41 17.95 14.29
C LYS A 259 -6.44 16.83 14.21
N VAL A 260 -6.03 15.58 14.43
CA VAL A 260 -6.95 14.45 14.50
C VAL A 260 -7.89 14.59 15.70
N ASP A 261 -7.37 14.96 16.87
CA ASP A 261 -8.20 15.25 18.06
C ASP A 261 -9.17 16.41 17.82
N GLU A 262 -8.69 17.52 17.27
CA GLU A 262 -9.51 18.68 16.95
C GLU A 262 -10.65 18.33 15.98
N ALA A 263 -10.36 17.55 14.93
CA ALA A 263 -11.39 17.10 13.99
C ALA A 263 -12.48 16.27 14.69
N ILE A 264 -12.11 15.38 15.63
CA ILE A 264 -13.08 14.63 16.43
C ILE A 264 -13.95 15.58 17.26
N ARG A 265 -13.35 16.59 17.91
CA ARG A 265 -14.10 17.58 18.71
C ARG A 265 -15.04 18.43 17.87
N TYR A 266 -14.63 18.88 16.68
CA TYR A 266 -15.51 19.63 15.78
C TYR A 266 -16.68 18.82 15.24
N ILE A 267 -16.47 17.52 14.99
CA ILE A 267 -17.58 16.61 14.65
C ILE A 267 -18.49 16.42 15.88
N ALA A 268 -17.90 16.30 17.08
CA ALA A 268 -18.64 16.11 18.32
C ALA A 268 -19.60 17.26 18.63
N SER A 269 -19.12 18.50 18.51
CA SER A 269 -19.89 19.72 18.70
C SER A 269 -20.87 20.00 17.56
N GLY A 270 -20.72 19.34 16.41
CA GLY A 270 -21.47 19.64 15.19
C GLY A 270 -21.02 20.93 14.49
N THR A 271 -19.87 21.49 14.87
CA THR A 271 -19.31 22.71 14.29
C THR A 271 -18.81 22.49 12.85
N LYS A 272 -18.34 21.28 12.54
CA LYS A 272 -17.88 20.92 11.18
C LYS A 272 -18.22 19.47 10.84
N THR A 273 -18.68 19.26 9.60
CA THR A 273 -18.66 17.95 8.93
C THR A 273 -17.57 17.99 7.87
N TYR A 274 -16.83 16.89 7.72
CA TYR A 274 -15.74 16.82 6.75
C TYR A 274 -16.12 15.94 5.56
N THR A 275 -15.75 16.38 4.36
CA THR A 275 -15.75 15.52 3.16
C THR A 275 -14.59 14.52 3.22
N SER A 276 -14.65 13.46 2.40
CA SER A 276 -13.55 12.49 2.28
C SER A 276 -12.23 13.17 1.87
N GLN A 277 -12.30 14.15 0.97
CA GLN A 277 -11.13 14.88 0.51
C GLN A 277 -10.53 15.74 1.62
N GLU A 278 -11.34 16.46 2.40
CA GLU A 278 -10.86 17.25 3.53
C GLU A 278 -10.20 16.37 4.60
N ILE A 279 -10.79 15.21 4.92
CA ILE A 279 -10.17 14.26 5.85
C ILE A 279 -8.77 13.89 5.35
N LYS A 280 -8.68 13.42 4.09
CA LYS A 280 -7.42 12.93 3.51
C LYS A 280 -6.36 14.02 3.37
N GLN A 281 -6.74 15.25 3.03
CA GLN A 281 -5.78 16.33 2.71
C GLN A 281 -5.45 17.23 3.90
N GLN A 282 -6.40 17.43 4.83
CA GLN A 282 -6.25 18.42 5.92
C GLN A 282 -6.04 17.77 7.28
N VAL A 283 -6.61 16.57 7.50
CA VAL A 283 -6.66 15.95 8.83
C VAL A 283 -5.70 14.78 8.96
N ILE A 284 -5.69 13.83 8.02
CA ILE A 284 -4.88 12.62 8.16
C ILE A 284 -3.66 12.57 7.23
N GLY A 285 -3.71 13.14 6.03
CA GLY A 285 -2.58 13.07 5.08
C GLY A 285 -2.34 11.65 4.55
N MET A 286 -1.79 11.52 3.35
CA MET A 286 -1.41 10.24 2.70
C MET A 286 -2.42 9.10 2.94
N SER A 287 -3.71 9.37 2.72
CA SER A 287 -4.82 8.42 2.92
C SER A 287 -4.96 7.79 4.32
N GLY A 288 -4.17 8.21 5.31
CA GLY A 288 -4.16 7.63 6.66
C GLY A 288 -2.79 7.16 7.13
N HIS A 289 -1.82 6.94 6.24
CA HIS A 289 -0.49 6.40 6.59
C HIS A 289 0.20 7.21 7.69
N ILE A 290 0.22 8.54 7.59
CA ILE A 290 1.03 9.39 8.49
C ILE A 290 0.63 9.23 9.97
N PRO A 291 -0.57 9.67 10.41
CA PRO A 291 -1.01 9.48 11.79
C PRO A 291 -1.37 8.03 12.09
N GLY A 292 -1.81 7.24 11.11
CA GLY A 292 -2.14 5.83 11.29
C GLY A 292 -0.91 5.02 11.70
N PHE A 293 0.18 5.11 10.95
CA PHE A 293 1.42 4.41 11.27
C PHE A 293 2.01 4.87 12.60
N TYR A 294 2.03 6.18 12.87
CA TYR A 294 2.45 6.70 14.17
C TYR A 294 1.62 6.13 15.32
N MET A 295 0.30 6.06 15.16
CA MET A 295 -0.57 5.45 16.16
C MET A 295 -0.23 3.96 16.37
N ALA A 296 0.00 3.22 15.29
CA ALA A 296 0.32 1.80 15.34
C ALA A 296 1.71 1.53 15.97
N ASP A 297 2.72 2.34 15.67
CA ASP A 297 4.05 2.30 16.29
C ASP A 297 3.94 2.52 17.81
N VAL A 298 3.24 3.58 18.23
CA VAL A 298 3.02 3.85 19.66
C VAL A 298 2.33 2.66 20.34
N ILE A 299 1.36 2.03 19.69
CA ILE A 299 0.70 0.82 20.21
C ILE A 299 1.70 -0.35 20.31
N GLU A 300 2.49 -0.62 19.26
CA GLU A 300 3.43 -1.73 19.19
C GLU A 300 4.54 -1.59 20.24
N ARG A 301 5.22 -0.44 20.27
CA ARG A 301 6.37 -0.20 21.17
C ARG A 301 6.00 -0.20 22.65
N ASN A 302 4.71 -0.03 22.97
CA ASN A 302 4.16 -0.19 24.33
C ASN A 302 3.57 -1.59 24.60
N GLY A 303 3.89 -2.58 23.75
CA GLY A 303 3.55 -3.98 23.95
C GLY A 303 2.07 -4.32 23.72
N LEU A 304 1.32 -3.48 22.99
CA LEU A 304 -0.11 -3.67 22.73
C LEU A 304 -0.42 -4.25 21.35
N LYS A 305 0.58 -4.62 20.53
CA LYS A 305 0.40 -5.21 19.20
C LYS A 305 -0.60 -6.38 19.16
N LYS A 306 -0.51 -7.32 20.10
CA LYS A 306 -1.44 -8.46 20.16
C LYS A 306 -2.90 -8.02 20.33
N LYS A 307 -3.15 -6.95 21.09
CA LYS A 307 -4.49 -6.39 21.27
C LYS A 307 -4.97 -5.65 20.04
N LEU A 308 -4.06 -4.95 19.35
CA LEU A 308 -4.34 -4.36 18.03
C LEU A 308 -4.80 -5.44 17.05
N ILE A 309 -4.02 -6.51 16.88
CA ILE A 309 -4.34 -7.61 15.98
C ILE A 309 -5.69 -8.27 16.34
N THR A 310 -5.95 -8.48 17.63
CA THR A 310 -7.22 -9.10 18.08
C THR A 310 -8.44 -8.27 17.64
N ASN A 311 -8.31 -6.95 17.69
CA ASN A 311 -9.37 -5.99 17.43
C ASN A 311 -9.19 -5.22 16.12
N ILE A 312 -8.44 -5.79 15.16
CA ILE A 312 -8.02 -5.11 13.93
C ILE A 312 -9.20 -4.69 13.04
N ASP A 313 -10.41 -5.15 13.32
CA ASP A 313 -11.63 -4.80 12.60
C ASP A 313 -12.45 -3.69 13.26
N ASN A 314 -12.04 -3.20 14.44
CA ASN A 314 -12.72 -2.13 15.15
C ASN A 314 -11.91 -0.81 15.08
N PRO A 315 -12.36 0.17 14.28
CA PRO A 315 -11.68 1.46 14.15
C PRO A 315 -11.71 2.32 15.43
N PHE A 316 -12.68 2.11 16.34
CA PHE A 316 -12.69 2.79 17.65
C PHE A 316 -11.62 2.24 18.59
N GLU A 317 -11.48 0.92 18.64
CA GLU A 317 -10.48 0.26 19.49
C GLU A 317 -9.06 0.64 19.09
N PHE A 318 -8.80 0.93 17.81
CA PHE A 318 -7.51 1.47 17.37
C PHE A 318 -7.13 2.77 18.10
N VAL A 319 -8.08 3.71 18.20
CA VAL A 319 -7.88 4.97 18.94
C VAL A 319 -7.72 4.73 20.44
N TYR A 320 -8.50 3.80 21.01
CA TYR A 320 -8.43 3.50 22.44
C TYR A 320 -7.12 2.83 22.83
N LEU A 321 -6.62 1.91 22.00
CA LEU A 321 -5.32 1.27 22.19
C LEU A 321 -4.19 2.30 22.10
N TYR A 322 -4.23 3.19 21.10
CA TYR A 322 -3.29 4.29 21.00
C TYR A 322 -3.31 5.15 22.26
N ASN A 323 -4.48 5.67 22.66
CA ASN A 323 -4.57 6.56 23.81
C ASN A 323 -4.16 5.86 25.12
N LYS A 324 -4.33 4.53 25.21
CA LYS A 324 -3.85 3.71 26.33
C LYS A 324 -2.33 3.53 26.31
N ALA A 325 -1.74 3.29 25.14
CA ALA A 325 -0.29 3.21 24.96
C ALA A 325 0.37 4.54 25.27
N ALA A 326 -0.14 5.62 24.68
CA ALA A 326 0.38 6.97 24.83
C ALA A 326 0.47 7.43 26.30
N LYS A 327 -0.49 7.06 27.15
CA LYS A 327 -0.47 7.36 28.60
C LYS A 327 0.70 6.74 29.36
N LYS A 328 1.26 5.64 28.86
CA LYS A 328 2.33 4.86 29.50
C LYS A 328 3.69 5.04 28.83
N ASP A 329 3.68 5.63 27.65
CA ASP A 329 4.85 5.78 26.80
C ASP A 329 5.82 6.82 27.37
N LYS A 330 7.10 6.47 27.42
CA LYS A 330 8.17 7.32 27.96
C LYS A 330 8.39 8.60 27.15
N ALA A 331 8.12 8.55 25.84
CA ALA A 331 8.24 9.70 24.94
C ALA A 331 7.09 10.71 25.12
N LYS A 332 6.06 10.38 25.92
CA LYS A 332 4.88 11.21 26.17
C LYS A 332 4.21 11.71 24.88
N PRO A 333 3.86 10.80 23.95
CA PRO A 333 3.16 11.15 22.72
C PRO A 333 1.80 11.80 23.03
N PHE A 334 1.24 12.50 22.06
CA PHE A 334 0.00 13.25 22.22
C PHE A 334 -1.15 12.37 22.75
N LEU A 335 -1.84 12.85 23.78
CA LEU A 335 -3.03 12.21 24.34
C LEU A 335 -4.28 12.84 23.74
N PHE A 336 -5.18 12.00 23.22
CA PHE A 336 -6.50 12.46 22.84
C PHE A 336 -7.22 13.04 24.06
N SER A 337 -7.93 14.15 23.83
CA SER A 337 -8.70 14.85 24.84
C SER A 337 -9.78 13.95 25.43
N ASN A 338 -10.14 14.22 26.69
CA ASN A 338 -11.24 13.50 27.34
C ASN A 338 -12.56 13.70 26.58
N GLU A 339 -12.76 14.86 25.96
CA GLU A 339 -13.90 15.17 25.11
C GLU A 339 -13.96 14.23 23.89
N ALA A 340 -12.87 14.15 23.12
CA ALA A 340 -12.78 13.26 21.97
C ALA A 340 -13.04 11.80 22.36
N ILE A 341 -12.36 11.28 23.40
CA ILE A 341 -12.54 9.89 23.86
C ILE A 341 -13.97 9.62 24.33
N THR A 342 -14.60 10.56 25.04
CA THR A 342 -15.98 10.42 25.50
C THR A 342 -16.94 10.39 24.32
N TYR A 343 -16.70 11.25 23.31
CA TYR A 343 -17.51 11.28 22.11
C TYR A 343 -17.42 9.99 21.31
N LEU A 344 -16.20 9.47 21.08
CA LEU A 344 -15.98 8.19 20.41
C LEU A 344 -16.79 7.06 21.08
N LYS A 345 -16.74 6.96 22.41
CA LYS A 345 -17.48 5.93 23.16
C LYS A 345 -18.99 6.09 23.02
N LYS A 346 -19.50 7.32 22.96
CA LYS A 346 -20.92 7.60 22.73
C LYS A 346 -21.36 7.19 21.33
N VAL A 347 -20.53 7.45 20.32
CA VAL A 347 -20.82 7.04 18.94
C VAL A 347 -20.79 5.51 18.85
N GLU A 348 -19.75 4.85 19.35
CA GLU A 348 -19.63 3.39 19.32
C GLU A 348 -20.82 2.71 20.05
N SER A 349 -21.21 3.18 21.23
CA SER A 349 -22.30 2.57 22.01
C SER A 349 -23.70 2.79 21.42
N SER A 350 -23.87 3.80 20.58
CA SER A 350 -25.14 4.09 19.90
C SER A 350 -25.18 3.57 18.47
N ALA A 351 -24.06 3.09 17.93
CA ALA A 351 -23.97 2.51 16.60
C ALA A 351 -24.55 1.08 16.60
N SER A 352 -25.20 0.71 15.49
CA SER A 352 -25.56 -0.68 15.24
C SER A 352 -24.51 -1.35 14.37
N VAL A 353 -24.04 -2.54 14.77
CA VAL A 353 -23.08 -3.30 13.97
C VAL A 353 -23.85 -4.00 12.84
N LYS A 354 -23.44 -3.73 11.60
CA LYS A 354 -23.93 -4.45 10.43
C LYS A 354 -23.02 -5.66 10.21
N ASN A 355 -23.56 -6.85 10.49
CA ASN A 355 -22.89 -8.13 10.21
C ASN A 355 -22.75 -8.33 8.71
#